data_AF-A0A395YAH5-F1
#
_entry.id   AF-A0A395YAH5-F1
#
_cell.length_a   1.000
_cell.length_b   1.000
_cell.length_c   1.000
_cell.angle_alpha   90.00
_cell.angle_beta   90.00
_cell.angle_gamma   90.00
#
_symmetry.space_group_name_H-M   'P 1'
#
loop_
_entity.id
_entity.type
_entity.pdbx_description
1 polymer ?
#
loop_
_entity_poly.entity_id
_entity_poly.type
_entity_poly.pdbx_seq_one_letter_code
_entity_poly.pdbx_strand_id
1 'polypeptide(L)'
;MTAEEFKNRYSGTTLIPGGGQDYQSADQWQKDIVNACSQTPWPGADRCATWTTMVYARAGHAVGGNGNTQLGNQGYGANYSQKRATTDLSQIKVGMLISAQYGSNTAAGNAYGHVGIYIGDGKVMDSIYSGLRTISLSDWVSQNGRGWVVCGYPWDWR
;
A
#
# COMPACT_ATOMS: atom_id res chain seq x y z
N MET A 1 -5.88 -19.74 -0.10
CA MET A 1 -6.37 -18.81 -1.13
C MET A 1 -5.17 -18.35 -1.94
N THR A 2 -5.10 -18.70 -3.22
CA THR A 2 -4.04 -18.24 -4.14
C THR A 2 -4.20 -16.74 -4.43
N ALA A 3 -3.18 -16.04 -4.96
CA ALA A 3 -3.38 -14.64 -5.38
C ALA A 3 -4.45 -14.50 -6.46
N GLU A 4 -4.61 -15.51 -7.32
CA GLU A 4 -5.64 -15.52 -8.35
C GLU A 4 -7.05 -15.67 -7.74
N GLU A 5 -7.22 -16.54 -6.74
CA GLU A 5 -8.47 -16.65 -5.97
C GLU A 5 -8.77 -15.40 -5.15
N PHE A 6 -7.73 -14.76 -4.57
CA PHE A 6 -7.85 -13.49 -3.88
C PHE A 6 -8.29 -12.39 -4.85
N LYS A 7 -7.62 -12.26 -6.00
CA LYS A 7 -7.99 -11.33 -7.06
C LYS A 7 -9.43 -11.53 -7.52
N ASN A 8 -9.80 -12.77 -7.87
CA ASN A 8 -11.14 -13.11 -8.38
C ASN A 8 -12.25 -12.81 -7.35
N ARG A 9 -11.93 -12.90 -6.06
CA ARG A 9 -12.84 -12.54 -4.96
C ARG A 9 -13.07 -11.03 -4.82
N TYR A 10 -12.15 -10.20 -5.31
CA TYR A 10 -12.16 -8.74 -5.13
C TYR A 10 -12.12 -7.94 -6.45
N SER A 11 -12.21 -8.61 -7.60
CA SER A 11 -12.27 -7.98 -8.93
C SER A 11 -13.70 -7.56 -9.30
N GLY A 12 -13.96 -6.26 -9.28
CA GLY A 12 -15.16 -5.61 -9.80
C GLY A 12 -14.82 -4.21 -10.33
N THR A 13 -15.31 -3.90 -11.52
CA THR A 13 -14.95 -2.78 -12.40
C THR A 13 -15.42 -1.40 -11.92
N THR A 14 -14.47 -0.46 -11.86
CA THR A 14 -14.55 0.88 -12.48
C THR A 14 -13.14 1.25 -12.89
N LEU A 15 -12.89 1.37 -14.20
CA LEU A 15 -11.68 2.04 -14.72
C LEU A 15 -11.75 3.50 -14.26
N ILE A 16 -11.01 3.81 -13.22
CA ILE A 16 -10.73 5.20 -12.87
C ILE A 16 -9.45 5.56 -13.62
N PRO A 17 -9.41 6.71 -14.34
CA PRO A 17 -8.18 7.19 -14.92
C PRO A 17 -7.15 7.37 -13.80
N GLY A 18 -6.13 6.51 -13.78
CA GLY A 18 -5.17 6.45 -12.67
C GLY A 18 -3.85 5.75 -12.96
N GLY A 19 -3.63 5.21 -14.17
CA GLY A 19 -2.29 4.85 -14.70
C GLY A 19 -1.53 3.70 -14.02
N GLY A 20 -1.97 3.21 -12.86
CA GLY A 20 -1.29 2.14 -12.13
C GLY A 20 -1.25 0.81 -12.89
N GLN A 21 -0.21 0.03 -12.65
CA GLN A 21 0.06 -1.23 -13.36
C GLN A 21 -1.04 -2.29 -13.15
N ASP A 22 -1.49 -2.90 -14.23
CA ASP A 22 -2.38 -4.06 -14.19
C ASP A 22 -1.69 -5.29 -13.54
N TYR A 23 -2.45 -6.10 -12.81
CA TYR A 23 -1.91 -7.30 -12.16
C TYR A 23 -1.35 -8.31 -13.17
N GLN A 24 -2.02 -8.44 -14.34
CA GLN A 24 -1.61 -9.42 -15.34
C GLN A 24 -0.22 -9.10 -15.92
N SER A 25 0.08 -7.81 -16.12
CA SER A 25 1.35 -7.31 -16.67
C SER A 25 2.47 -7.22 -15.64
N ALA A 26 2.22 -7.61 -14.38
CA ALA A 26 3.22 -7.61 -13.33
C ALA A 26 4.19 -8.80 -13.43
N ASP A 27 5.45 -8.53 -13.14
CA ASP A 27 6.49 -9.55 -13.02
C ASP A 27 6.19 -10.50 -11.86
N GLN A 28 6.78 -11.70 -11.89
CA GLN A 28 6.51 -12.71 -10.87
C GLN A 28 6.83 -12.23 -9.44
N TRP A 29 7.96 -11.54 -9.25
CA TRP A 29 8.35 -11.04 -7.94
C TRP A 29 7.35 -10.02 -7.36
N GLN A 30 6.65 -9.27 -8.21
CA GLN A 30 5.58 -8.36 -7.80
C GLN A 30 4.36 -9.13 -7.33
N LYS A 31 4.01 -10.18 -8.08
CA LYS A 31 2.92 -11.10 -7.75
C LYS A 31 3.23 -11.86 -6.46
N ASP A 32 4.49 -12.11 -6.14
CA ASP A 32 4.92 -12.73 -4.89
C ASP A 32 4.66 -11.83 -3.67
N ILE A 33 4.81 -10.51 -3.80
CA ILE A 33 4.37 -9.55 -2.76
C ILE A 33 2.84 -9.64 -2.57
N VAL A 34 2.08 -9.70 -3.66
CA VAL A 34 0.60 -9.85 -3.58
C VAL A 34 0.20 -11.21 -2.99
N ASN A 35 0.91 -12.29 -3.32
CA ASN A 35 0.73 -13.59 -2.68
C ASN A 35 1.01 -13.51 -1.17
N ALA A 36 2.04 -12.78 -0.75
CA ALA A 36 2.33 -12.56 0.66
C ALA A 36 1.24 -11.77 1.38
N CYS A 37 0.52 -10.87 0.69
CA CYS A 37 -0.65 -10.19 1.25
C CYS A 37 -1.74 -11.19 1.69
N SER A 38 -2.06 -12.20 0.88
CA SER A 38 -3.10 -13.20 1.19
C SER A 38 -2.68 -14.20 2.27
N GLN A 39 -1.37 -14.38 2.47
CA GLN A 39 -0.80 -15.27 3.49
C GLN A 39 -0.53 -14.56 4.83
N THR A 40 -0.63 -13.23 4.87
CA THR A 40 -0.32 -12.44 6.05
C THR A 40 -1.57 -12.21 6.89
N PRO A 41 -1.66 -12.78 8.11
CA PRO A 41 -2.81 -12.57 8.98
C PRO A 41 -2.88 -11.12 9.45
N TRP A 42 -4.08 -10.69 9.79
CA TRP A 42 -4.30 -9.36 10.36
C TRP A 42 -3.59 -9.22 11.72
N PRO A 43 -2.73 -8.20 11.92
CA PRO A 43 -2.00 -8.01 13.18
C PRO A 43 -2.82 -7.39 14.30
N GLY A 44 -4.08 -7.03 14.04
CA GLY A 44 -4.93 -6.26 14.95
C GLY A 44 -5.09 -4.79 14.53
N ALA A 45 -5.92 -4.07 15.27
CA ALA A 45 -6.26 -2.67 15.00
C ALA A 45 -5.03 -1.74 15.05
N ASP A 46 -5.07 -0.66 14.27
CA ASP A 46 -4.05 0.40 14.21
C ASP A 46 -2.62 -0.07 13.84
N ARG A 47 -2.50 -1.25 13.24
CA ARG A 47 -1.22 -1.91 12.91
C ARG A 47 -0.99 -2.05 11.40
N CYS A 48 -1.37 -1.03 10.63
CA CYS A 48 -1.19 -1.00 9.18
C CYS A 48 0.27 -1.24 8.76
N ALA A 49 1.21 -0.53 9.38
CA ALA A 49 2.64 -0.67 9.11
C ALA A 49 3.22 -2.03 9.60
N THR A 50 2.68 -2.60 10.68
CA THR A 50 3.06 -3.96 11.10
C THR A 50 2.64 -4.97 10.04
N TRP A 51 1.43 -4.84 9.48
CA TRP A 51 0.95 -5.73 8.44
C TRP A 51 1.83 -5.66 7.19
N THR A 52 2.09 -4.47 6.66
CA THR A 52 2.95 -4.30 5.48
C THR A 52 4.38 -4.78 5.72
N THR A 53 4.93 -4.59 6.93
CA THR A 53 6.24 -5.14 7.32
C THR A 53 6.28 -6.66 7.24
N MET A 54 5.23 -7.34 7.74
CA MET A 54 5.13 -8.80 7.66
C MET A 54 4.95 -9.32 6.23
N VAL A 55 4.15 -8.62 5.41
CA VAL A 55 3.98 -8.95 3.99
C VAL A 55 5.33 -8.88 3.27
N TYR A 56 6.04 -7.76 3.42
CA TYR A 56 7.32 -7.55 2.78
C TYR A 56 8.36 -8.57 3.24
N ALA A 57 8.44 -8.85 4.54
CA ALA A 57 9.35 -9.86 5.07
C ALA A 57 9.08 -11.26 4.48
N ARG A 58 7.81 -11.65 4.32
CA ARG A 58 7.43 -12.90 3.65
C ARG A 58 7.82 -12.94 2.17
N ALA A 59 7.79 -11.79 1.51
CA ALA A 59 8.22 -11.65 0.11
C ALA A 59 9.73 -11.41 -0.05
N GLY A 60 10.52 -11.48 1.01
CA GLY A 60 11.99 -11.32 0.96
C GLY A 60 12.47 -9.86 0.92
N HIS A 61 11.61 -8.90 1.27
CA HIS A 61 11.93 -7.47 1.32
C HIS A 61 11.90 -6.93 2.75
N ALA A 62 12.78 -5.98 3.06
CA ALA A 62 12.81 -5.31 4.36
C ALA A 62 12.10 -3.96 4.31
N VAL A 63 11.18 -3.70 5.22
CA VAL A 63 10.60 -2.36 5.41
C VAL A 63 10.27 -2.15 6.88
N GLY A 64 10.27 -0.92 7.35
CA GLY A 64 9.98 -0.59 8.74
C GLY A 64 9.54 0.85 8.91
N GLY A 65 9.09 1.20 10.12
CA GLY A 65 8.49 2.50 10.41
C GLY A 65 6.99 2.42 10.60
N ASN A 66 6.32 3.56 10.46
CA ASN A 66 4.86 3.68 10.54
C ASN A 66 4.26 4.11 9.18
N GLY A 67 2.95 4.37 9.13
CA GLY A 67 2.26 4.77 7.90
C GLY A 67 2.91 5.96 7.20
N ASN A 68 3.47 6.89 7.97
CA ASN A 68 4.18 8.07 7.48
C ASN A 68 5.60 7.79 6.98
N THR A 69 6.28 6.79 7.54
CA THR A 69 7.74 6.67 7.37
C THR A 69 8.20 5.44 6.60
N GLN A 70 7.32 4.48 6.28
CA GLN A 70 7.73 3.28 5.52
C GLN A 70 8.29 3.60 4.13
N LEU A 71 7.88 4.72 3.52
CA LEU A 71 8.41 5.23 2.25
C LEU A 71 9.51 6.31 2.41
N GLY A 72 9.93 6.61 3.63
CA GLY A 72 10.99 7.57 3.95
C GLY A 72 10.68 8.37 5.23
N ASN A 73 11.70 8.56 6.09
CA ASN A 73 11.64 9.43 7.26
C ASN A 73 12.36 10.76 6.92
N GLN A 74 11.77 11.92 7.23
CA GLN A 74 12.33 12.90 8.18
C GLN A 74 11.23 13.86 8.70
N GLY A 75 10.64 13.55 9.85
CA GLY A 75 10.04 14.54 10.77
C GLY A 75 8.62 15.06 10.47
N TYR A 76 8.19 16.03 11.29
CA TYR A 76 6.92 16.74 11.20
C TYR A 76 6.97 17.70 9.99
N GLY A 77 6.81 17.13 8.80
CA GLY A 77 6.95 17.80 7.51
C GLY A 77 7.43 16.78 6.48
N ALA A 78 6.67 16.58 5.40
CA ALA A 78 6.90 15.50 4.45
C ALA A 78 8.33 15.53 3.86
N ASN A 79 9.14 14.51 4.17
CA ASN A 79 10.42 14.24 3.50
C ASN A 79 10.45 12.77 3.09
N TYR A 80 9.69 12.42 2.04
CA TYR A 80 9.89 11.14 1.36
C TYR A 80 11.11 11.26 0.45
N SER A 81 11.92 10.20 0.36
CA SER A 81 13.06 10.22 -0.55
C SER A 81 12.54 10.09 -1.98
N GLN A 82 12.82 11.05 -2.85
CA GLN A 82 12.53 10.93 -4.30
C GLN A 82 13.20 9.70 -4.94
N LYS A 83 14.18 9.07 -4.27
CA LYS A 83 14.75 7.79 -4.69
C LYS A 83 13.81 6.59 -4.50
N ARG A 84 12.80 6.74 -3.64
CA ARG A 84 11.95 5.64 -3.14
C ARG A 84 10.46 5.88 -3.28
N ALA A 85 10.01 7.13 -3.45
CA ALA A 85 8.58 7.45 -3.53
C ALA A 85 8.28 8.75 -4.31
N THR A 86 7.08 8.81 -4.90
CA THR A 86 6.54 9.93 -5.73
C THR A 86 5.12 10.21 -5.30
N THR A 87 4.67 11.44 -5.53
CA THR A 87 3.27 11.84 -5.45
C THR A 87 2.50 11.55 -6.74
N ASP A 88 3.18 11.20 -7.84
CA ASP A 88 2.56 10.80 -9.11
C ASP A 88 2.04 9.35 -9.04
N LEU A 89 0.80 9.20 -8.59
CA LEU A 89 0.16 7.89 -8.42
C LEU A 89 -0.03 7.12 -9.74
N SER A 90 0.12 7.77 -10.91
CA SER A 90 0.13 7.06 -12.19
C SER A 90 1.33 6.11 -12.34
N GLN A 91 2.38 6.30 -11.54
CA GLN A 91 3.57 5.44 -11.53
C GLN A 91 3.45 4.25 -10.59
N ILE A 92 2.30 4.07 -9.92
CA ILE A 92 2.13 2.99 -8.95
C ILE A 92 2.16 1.61 -9.63
N LYS A 93 2.96 0.70 -9.08
CA LYS A 93 3.18 -0.64 -9.60
C LYS A 93 2.71 -1.69 -8.62
N VAL A 94 2.32 -2.86 -9.13
CA VAL A 94 1.86 -4.00 -8.32
C VAL A 94 2.92 -4.34 -7.29
N GLY A 95 2.57 -4.39 -6.01
CA GLY A 95 3.48 -4.62 -4.88
C GLY A 95 3.96 -3.34 -4.20
N MET A 96 3.77 -2.15 -4.79
CA MET A 96 4.21 -0.89 -4.18
C MET A 96 3.49 -0.59 -2.88
N LEU A 97 4.20 0.03 -1.94
CA LEU A 97 3.54 0.70 -0.84
C LEU A 97 2.84 1.97 -1.34
N ILE A 98 1.73 2.30 -0.68
CA ILE A 98 1.09 3.61 -0.74
C ILE A 98 0.91 4.13 0.68
N SER A 99 1.44 5.32 0.96
CA SER A 99 1.45 5.95 2.29
C SER A 99 0.73 7.30 2.27
N ALA A 100 0.05 7.62 3.36
CA ALA A 100 -0.63 8.90 3.56
C ALA A 100 -0.37 9.50 4.94
N GLN A 101 -0.09 10.82 5.00
CA GLN A 101 0.38 11.52 6.21
C GLN A 101 -0.57 11.45 7.41
N TYR A 102 -1.86 11.62 7.11
CA TYR A 102 -2.95 11.75 8.08
C TYR A 102 -4.03 10.74 7.70
N GLY A 103 -3.61 9.49 7.53
CA GLY A 103 -4.47 8.42 7.05
C GLY A 103 -5.37 7.90 8.16
N SER A 104 -6.67 7.76 7.87
CA SER A 104 -7.76 7.41 8.80
C SER A 104 -8.14 8.48 9.85
N ASN A 105 -9.43 8.57 10.18
CA ASN A 105 -9.98 9.53 11.16
C ASN A 105 -9.73 9.13 12.62
N THR A 106 -8.66 8.38 12.92
CA THR A 106 -8.31 7.94 14.27
C THR A 106 -7.16 8.76 14.84
N ALA A 107 -6.98 8.75 16.15
CA ALA A 107 -5.83 9.40 16.79
C ALA A 107 -4.49 8.82 16.28
N ALA A 108 -4.40 7.49 16.14
CA ALA A 108 -3.22 6.83 15.60
C ALA A 108 -2.98 7.21 14.13
N GLY A 109 -4.04 7.24 13.32
CA GLY A 109 -3.97 7.64 11.92
C GLY A 109 -3.50 9.08 11.68
N ASN A 110 -3.97 10.00 12.51
CA ASN A 110 -3.53 11.40 12.47
C ASN A 110 -2.06 11.57 12.94
N ALA A 111 -1.57 10.72 13.84
CA ALA A 111 -0.20 10.80 14.35
C ALA A 111 0.82 10.05 13.48
N TYR A 112 0.42 8.91 12.91
CA TYR A 112 1.32 7.93 12.30
C TYR A 112 1.02 7.62 10.84
N GLY A 113 -0.05 8.19 10.29
CA GLY A 113 -0.48 7.96 8.92
C GLY A 113 -1.13 6.61 8.70
N HIS A 114 -1.33 6.31 7.41
CA HIS A 114 -1.82 5.00 6.96
C HIS A 114 -1.01 4.51 5.77
N VAL A 115 -0.87 3.19 5.67
CA VAL A 115 -0.13 2.55 4.58
C VAL A 115 -0.86 1.30 4.10
N GLY A 116 -0.84 1.09 2.79
CA GLY A 116 -1.35 -0.10 2.12
C GLY A 116 -0.38 -0.58 1.04
N ILE A 117 -0.76 -1.66 0.36
CA ILE A 117 -0.02 -2.24 -0.76
C ILE A 117 -0.91 -2.19 -1.98
N TYR A 118 -0.43 -1.61 -3.08
CA TYR A 118 -1.13 -1.67 -4.35
C TYR A 118 -1.03 -3.08 -4.93
N ILE A 119 -2.17 -3.71 -5.19
CA ILE A 119 -2.26 -5.11 -5.62
C ILE A 119 -2.58 -5.25 -7.11
N GLY A 120 -2.57 -4.14 -7.86
CA GLY A 120 -2.89 -4.11 -9.29
C GLY A 120 -4.35 -3.80 -9.58
N ASP A 121 -4.63 -3.57 -10.86
CA ASP A 121 -5.98 -3.35 -11.40
C ASP A 121 -6.75 -2.25 -10.66
N GLY A 122 -6.03 -1.19 -10.26
CA GLY A 122 -6.59 -0.05 -9.52
C GLY A 122 -6.97 -0.35 -8.07
N LYS A 123 -6.40 -1.36 -7.42
CA LYS A 123 -6.78 -1.77 -6.05
C LYS A 123 -5.62 -1.70 -5.08
N VAL A 124 -5.97 -1.42 -3.82
CA VAL A 124 -5.08 -1.40 -2.67
C VAL A 124 -5.59 -2.41 -1.64
N MET A 125 -4.68 -3.16 -1.03
CA MET A 125 -4.96 -3.92 0.17
C MET A 125 -4.30 -3.24 1.37
N ASP A 126 -5.07 -3.04 2.44
CA ASP A 126 -4.60 -2.41 3.67
C ASP A 126 -5.13 -3.12 4.92
N SER A 127 -4.45 -2.89 6.04
CA SER A 127 -4.89 -3.35 7.37
C SER A 127 -5.50 -2.18 8.11
N ILE A 128 -6.80 -2.26 8.38
CA ILE A 128 -7.58 -1.23 9.07
C ILE A 128 -8.02 -1.72 10.46
N TYR A 129 -8.80 -0.89 11.17
CA TYR A 129 -9.29 -1.17 12.52
C TYR A 129 -10.06 -2.50 12.67
N SER A 130 -10.77 -2.95 11.62
CA SER A 130 -11.63 -4.14 11.67
C SER A 130 -11.09 -5.36 10.93
N GLY A 131 -9.90 -5.28 10.31
CA GLY A 131 -9.36 -6.37 9.53
C GLY A 131 -8.52 -5.93 8.34
N LEU A 132 -8.25 -6.89 7.46
CA LEU A 132 -7.69 -6.63 6.14
C LEU A 132 -8.80 -6.25 5.17
N ARG A 133 -8.54 -5.26 4.33
CA ARG A 133 -9.49 -4.74 3.36
C ARG A 133 -8.82 -4.64 1.99
N THR A 134 -9.59 -4.98 0.96
CA THR A 134 -9.31 -4.59 -0.42
C THR A 134 -10.24 -3.46 -0.80
N ILE A 135 -9.70 -2.40 -1.37
CA ILE A 135 -10.43 -1.18 -1.74
C ILE A 135 -9.87 -0.63 -3.06
N SER A 136 -10.66 0.16 -3.79
CA SER A 136 -10.13 0.87 -4.96
C SER A 136 -9.05 1.88 -4.54
N LEU A 137 -8.08 2.14 -5.43
CA LEU A 137 -7.03 3.14 -5.20
C LEU A 137 -7.63 4.53 -4.99
N SER A 138 -8.66 4.90 -5.75
CA SER A 138 -9.35 6.18 -5.59
C SER A 138 -10.02 6.33 -4.24
N ASP A 139 -10.71 5.29 -3.76
CA ASP A 139 -11.41 5.36 -2.48
C ASP A 139 -10.40 5.33 -1.33
N TRP A 140 -9.28 4.60 -1.49
CA TRP A 140 -8.18 4.65 -0.54
C TRP A 140 -7.61 6.08 -0.43
N VAL A 141 -7.36 6.75 -1.56
CA VAL A 141 -6.88 8.14 -1.59
C VAL A 141 -7.94 9.09 -1.01
N SER A 142 -9.21 8.93 -1.36
CA SER A 142 -10.31 9.74 -0.83
C SER A 142 -10.41 9.63 0.71
N GLN A 143 -10.23 8.43 1.26
CA GLN A 143 -10.32 8.19 2.70
C GLN A 143 -9.08 8.62 3.49
N ASN A 144 -7.89 8.63 2.88
CA ASN A 144 -6.63 8.82 3.59
C ASN A 144 -5.84 10.07 3.17
N GLY A 145 -6.15 10.67 2.02
CA GLY A 145 -5.45 11.79 1.40
C GLY A 145 -5.76 13.15 2.01
N ARG A 146 -5.76 13.24 3.35
CA ARG A 146 -5.95 14.50 4.11
C ARG A 146 -4.67 15.34 4.20
N GLY A 147 -3.55 14.78 3.75
CA GLY A 147 -2.24 15.43 3.62
C GLY A 147 -1.59 14.95 2.32
N TRP A 148 -0.29 14.69 2.34
CA TRP A 148 0.35 14.05 1.19
C TRP A 148 -0.05 12.58 1.06
N VAL A 149 -0.04 12.10 -0.18
CA VAL A 149 -0.09 10.69 -0.54
C VAL A 149 1.08 10.40 -1.46
N VAL A 150 1.82 9.33 -1.19
CA VAL A 150 2.93 8.89 -2.02
C VAL A 150 2.91 7.38 -2.22
N CYS A 151 3.44 6.93 -3.35
CA CYS A 151 3.66 5.52 -3.64
C CYS A 151 5.11 5.26 -4.02
N GLY A 152 5.55 4.01 -3.88
CA GLY A 152 6.91 3.57 -4.21
C GLY A 152 7.30 2.30 -3.45
N TYR A 153 8.59 1.93 -3.48
CA TYR A 153 9.22 0.75 -2.84
C TYR A 153 8.53 -0.62 -3.11
N PRO A 154 9.25 -1.73 -3.33
CA PRO A 154 10.70 -1.89 -3.38
C PRO A 154 11.32 -1.55 -4.73
N TRP A 155 10.60 -0.87 -5.62
CA TRP A 155 11.24 -0.21 -6.76
C TRP A 155 12.17 0.88 -6.24
N ASP A 156 13.46 0.70 -6.49
CA ASP A 156 14.38 1.82 -6.48
C ASP A 156 14.09 2.65 -7.72
N TRP A 157 13.90 3.96 -7.53
CA TRP A 157 13.93 4.90 -8.64
C TRP A 157 15.31 5.53 -8.67
N ARG A 158 16.17 4.82 -9.40
CA ARG A 158 17.40 5.27 -10.05
C ARG A 158 17.93 4.15 -10.92
#